data_AF-A0A7J5YQ69-F1
#
_entry.id   AF-A0A7J5YQ69-F1
#
_cell.length_a   1.000
_cell.length_b   1.000
_cell.length_c   1.000
_cell.angle_alpha   90.00
_cell.angle_beta   90.00
_cell.angle_gamma   90.00
#
_symmetry.space_group_name_H-M   'P 1'
#
loop_
_entity.id
_entity.type
_entity.pdbx_description
1 polymer ?
#
loop_
_entity_poly.entity_id
_entity_poly.type
_entity_poly.pdbx_seq_one_letter_code
_entity_poly.pdbx_strand_id
1 'polypeptide(L)'
;MKTHDEDMMKTQAHYEDSDSWLLEDYVQAIEGKSSPNGLTFVGELSHGQFSPKMDHLVCFLPGTLALGAHHGLPADHMDLAKQLMETCYQMYIQMETGLSPEIVHFNMHEGSIRDIDLADRHNLLRPETVESLFYLYRFTKDHKYQDWGWNILQNFNKYTKVSSGGYTSINNVRDPDYTSPRDKMESFFLGETLKYLYLLFSDDPSLISLDEYVFNTEAHPLPIWPSTA
;
A
#
# COMPACT_ATOMS: atom_id res chain seq x y z
N MET A 1 6.42 -0.09 13.20
CA MET A 1 5.06 0.43 12.92
C MET A 1 4.32 -0.60 12.08
N LYS A 2 4.55 -0.71 10.76
CA LYS A 2 3.88 -1.68 9.85
C LYS A 2 3.57 -3.04 10.49
N THR A 3 4.58 -3.84 10.84
CA THR A 3 4.40 -5.20 11.37
C THR A 3 3.48 -5.27 12.59
N HIS A 4 3.63 -4.36 13.56
CA HIS A 4 2.84 -4.41 14.78
C HIS A 4 1.38 -4.03 14.53
N ASP A 5 1.15 -2.91 13.85
CA ASP A 5 -0.20 -2.38 13.61
C ASP A 5 -1.00 -3.30 12.68
N GLU A 6 -0.34 -3.84 11.67
CA GLU A 6 -0.91 -4.79 10.72
C GLU A 6 -1.20 -6.15 11.37
N ASP A 7 -0.26 -6.72 12.14
CA ASP A 7 -0.47 -7.98 12.83
C ASP A 7 -1.59 -7.87 13.88
N MET A 8 -1.71 -6.72 14.57
CA MET A 8 -2.84 -6.48 15.47
C MET A 8 -4.18 -6.48 14.73
N MET A 9 -4.28 -5.79 13.60
CA MET A 9 -5.52 -5.75 12.81
C MET A 9 -5.85 -7.12 12.20
N LYS A 10 -4.84 -7.91 11.84
CA LYS A 10 -4.99 -9.24 11.23
C LYS A 10 -5.30 -10.37 12.21
N THR A 11 -4.94 -10.23 13.49
CA THR A 11 -5.14 -11.29 14.50
C THR A 11 -6.53 -11.28 15.14
N GLN A 12 -7.33 -10.23 14.91
CA GLN A 12 -8.73 -10.09 15.37
C GLN A 12 -8.96 -10.60 16.82
N ALA A 13 -7.98 -10.36 17.70
CA ALA A 13 -8.09 -10.62 19.12
C ALA A 13 -8.58 -9.33 19.79
N HIS A 14 -9.88 -9.26 20.05
CA HIS A 14 -10.52 -8.37 21.02
C HIS A 14 -9.84 -7.01 21.22
N TYR A 15 -10.16 -6.03 20.38
CA TYR A 15 -10.02 -4.62 20.78
C TYR A 15 -11.17 -4.28 21.75
N GLU A 16 -11.12 -4.85 22.94
CA GLU A 16 -11.73 -4.25 24.12
C GLU A 16 -10.62 -3.44 24.78
N ASP A 17 -10.85 -2.12 24.86
CA ASP A 17 -9.94 -1.08 25.39
C ASP A 17 -9.06 -0.38 24.34
N SER A 18 -9.68 0.47 23.52
CA SER A 18 -8.94 1.48 22.75
C SER A 18 -8.62 2.68 23.65
N ASP A 19 -7.33 2.87 23.93
CA ASP A 19 -6.79 4.14 24.39
C ASP A 19 -7.29 5.29 23.50
N SER A 20 -8.09 6.21 24.06
CA SER A 20 -8.81 7.25 23.29
C SER A 20 -7.88 8.13 22.46
N TRP A 21 -6.65 8.33 22.94
CA TRP A 21 -5.64 9.16 22.28
C TRP A 21 -5.12 8.53 20.97
N LEU A 22 -5.03 7.20 20.87
CA LEU A 22 -4.62 6.52 19.63
C LEU A 22 -5.68 6.66 18.53
N LEU A 23 -6.96 6.62 18.92
CA LEU A 23 -8.06 6.83 18.00
C LEU A 23 -8.10 8.29 17.52
N GLU A 24 -7.86 9.25 18.43
CA GLU A 24 -7.77 10.67 18.09
C GLU A 24 -6.60 10.96 17.12
N ASP A 25 -5.42 10.42 17.39
CA ASP A 25 -4.25 10.56 16.51
C ASP A 25 -4.51 9.90 15.15
N TYR A 26 -5.12 8.71 15.11
CA TYR A 26 -5.49 8.05 13.86
C TYR A 26 -6.46 8.91 13.05
N VAL A 27 -7.53 9.41 13.68
CA VAL A 27 -8.55 10.25 13.01
C VAL A 27 -7.90 11.51 12.44
N GLN A 28 -7.04 12.18 13.21
CA GLN A 28 -6.32 13.37 12.72
C GLN A 28 -5.34 13.05 11.58
N ALA A 29 -4.68 11.89 11.63
CA ALA A 29 -3.73 11.49 10.59
C ALA A 29 -4.41 11.23 9.24
N ILE A 30 -5.64 10.71 9.23
CA ILE A 30 -6.40 10.40 8.00
C ILE A 30 -7.19 11.58 7.42
N GLU A 31 -7.17 12.77 8.06
CA GLU A 31 -7.84 13.99 7.57
C GLU A 31 -7.11 14.65 6.39
N GLY A 32 -5.93 14.16 6.01
CA GLY A 32 -5.12 14.68 4.91
C GLY A 32 -5.87 14.69 3.57
N LYS A 33 -5.97 15.88 2.96
CA LYS A 33 -6.46 16.07 1.59
C LYS A 33 -5.43 16.80 0.74
N SER A 34 -5.04 16.21 -0.38
CA SER A 34 -4.08 16.84 -1.29
C SER A 34 -4.74 17.92 -2.15
N SER A 35 -3.91 18.75 -2.78
CA SER A 35 -4.29 19.72 -3.80
C SER A 35 -3.39 19.51 -5.04
N PRO A 36 -3.93 19.51 -6.27
CA PRO A 36 -5.27 19.97 -6.63
C PRO A 36 -6.36 18.88 -6.60
N ASN A 37 -6.01 17.59 -6.50
CA ASN A 37 -6.96 16.51 -6.80
C ASN A 37 -7.78 16.03 -5.59
N GLY A 38 -7.54 16.54 -4.38
CA GLY A 38 -8.34 16.20 -3.21
C GLY A 38 -8.14 14.77 -2.72
N LEU A 39 -6.97 14.16 -2.97
CA LEU A 39 -6.66 12.78 -2.61
C LEU A 39 -6.62 12.63 -1.09
N THR A 40 -7.30 11.61 -0.56
CA THR A 40 -7.20 11.24 0.86
C THR A 40 -5.84 10.61 1.13
N PHE A 41 -5.08 11.12 2.09
CA PHE A 41 -3.80 10.53 2.46
C PHE A 41 -3.65 10.49 3.98
N VAL A 42 -2.69 9.71 4.46
CA VAL A 42 -2.36 9.62 5.89
C VAL A 42 -1.07 10.38 6.15
N GLY A 43 -1.15 11.44 6.95
CA GLY A 43 0.01 12.22 7.38
C GLY A 43 0.64 11.67 8.66
N GLU A 44 1.75 12.27 9.06
CA GLU A 44 2.37 12.04 10.37
C GLU A 44 1.90 13.09 11.38
N LEU A 45 1.73 12.67 12.63
CA LEU A 45 1.50 13.57 13.75
C LEU A 45 2.72 13.54 14.68
N SER A 46 3.30 14.70 14.94
CA SER A 46 4.36 14.87 15.93
C SER A 46 3.98 15.98 16.88
N HIS A 47 3.76 15.64 18.15
CA HIS A 47 3.39 16.60 19.20
C HIS A 47 2.15 17.45 18.83
N GLY A 48 1.15 16.83 18.20
CA GLY A 48 -0.07 17.51 17.74
C GLY A 48 0.10 18.37 16.48
N GLN A 49 1.29 18.36 15.85
CA GLN A 49 1.52 19.03 14.58
C GLN A 49 1.42 18.03 13.43
N PHE A 50 0.51 18.30 12.50
CA PHE A 50 0.32 17.52 11.29
C PHE A 50 1.44 17.80 10.28
N SER A 51 2.02 16.73 9.74
CA SER A 51 2.97 16.75 8.64
C SER A 51 2.38 15.98 7.46
N PRO A 52 2.30 16.57 6.25
CA PRO A 52 1.75 15.88 5.08
C PRO A 52 2.73 14.86 4.47
N LYS A 53 3.61 14.28 5.29
CA LYS A 53 4.54 13.23 4.92
C LYS A 53 3.82 11.88 5.00
N MET A 54 3.94 11.08 3.95
CA MET A 54 3.44 9.72 3.91
C MET A 54 4.53 8.79 3.35
N ASP A 55 4.91 7.80 4.15
CA ASP A 55 5.80 6.73 3.71
C ASP A 55 5.01 5.77 2.80
N HIS A 56 5.65 5.21 1.77
CA HIS A 56 5.06 4.17 0.92
C HIS A 56 4.57 2.98 1.72
N LEU A 57 5.23 2.71 2.85
CA LEU A 57 4.81 1.69 3.82
C LEU A 57 3.34 1.83 4.22
N VAL A 58 2.79 3.04 4.32
CA VAL A 58 1.40 3.27 4.74
C VAL A 58 0.39 2.72 3.71
N CYS A 59 0.83 2.42 2.49
CA CYS A 59 0.00 1.76 1.48
C CYS A 59 -0.40 0.31 1.81
N PHE A 60 -0.01 -0.24 2.96
CA PHE A 60 -0.58 -1.48 3.50
C PHE A 60 -2.03 -1.28 4.01
N LEU A 61 -2.33 -0.06 4.50
CA LEU A 61 -3.57 0.25 5.21
C LEU A 61 -4.84 0.05 4.38
N PRO A 62 -4.91 0.40 3.08
CA PRO A 62 -6.11 0.13 2.27
C PRO A 62 -6.50 -1.36 2.28
N GLY A 63 -5.54 -2.27 2.10
CA GLY A 63 -5.77 -3.71 2.11
C GLY A 63 -6.27 -4.19 3.47
N THR A 64 -5.64 -3.72 4.55
CA THR A 64 -6.03 -4.06 5.92
C THR A 64 -7.42 -3.54 6.28
N LEU A 65 -7.77 -2.31 5.89
CA LEU A 65 -9.11 -1.75 6.09
C LEU A 65 -10.17 -2.56 5.33
N ALA A 66 -9.88 -2.95 4.08
CA ALA A 66 -10.78 -3.76 3.29
C ALA A 66 -10.97 -5.18 3.87
N LEU A 67 -9.89 -5.80 4.36
CA LEU A 67 -9.93 -7.07 5.08
C LEU A 67 -10.80 -6.95 6.34
N GLY A 68 -10.57 -5.95 7.17
CA GLY A 68 -11.36 -5.72 8.37
C GLY A 68 -12.85 -5.50 8.07
N ALA A 69 -13.18 -4.69 7.06
CA ALA A 69 -14.56 -4.47 6.63
C ALA A 69 -15.24 -5.78 6.16
N HIS A 70 -14.50 -6.65 5.46
CA HIS A 70 -15.00 -7.97 5.06
C HIS A 70 -15.31 -8.87 6.26
N HIS A 71 -14.52 -8.79 7.33
CA HIS A 71 -14.72 -9.56 8.57
C HIS A 71 -15.58 -8.84 9.63
N GLY A 72 -16.39 -7.85 9.23
CA GLY A 72 -17.43 -7.26 10.08
C GLY A 72 -17.07 -5.96 10.79
N LEU A 73 -15.92 -5.33 10.48
CA LEU A 73 -15.68 -3.94 10.88
C LEU A 73 -16.63 -2.97 10.13
N PRO A 74 -16.79 -1.71 10.59
CA PRO A 74 -17.72 -0.75 10.00
C PRO A 74 -17.53 -0.58 8.49
N ALA A 75 -18.64 -0.47 7.75
CA ALA A 75 -18.63 -0.40 6.28
C ALA A 75 -17.81 0.78 5.73
N ASP A 76 -17.75 1.90 6.47
CA ASP A 76 -16.98 3.09 6.10
C ASP A 76 -15.47 2.81 5.95
N HIS A 77 -14.96 1.73 6.56
CA HIS A 77 -13.57 1.28 6.35
C HIS A 77 -13.32 0.90 4.89
N MET A 78 -14.29 0.30 4.20
CA MET A 78 -14.16 -0.03 2.77
C MET A 78 -14.12 1.23 1.90
N ASP A 79 -14.85 2.29 2.27
CA ASP A 79 -14.82 3.55 1.55
C ASP A 79 -13.51 4.30 1.75
N LEU A 80 -12.97 4.31 2.98
CA LEU A 80 -11.63 4.81 3.25
C LEU A 80 -10.56 3.98 2.52
N ALA A 81 -10.70 2.65 2.51
CA ALA A 81 -9.79 1.76 1.79
C ALA A 81 -9.74 2.11 0.30
N LYS A 82 -10.88 2.32 -0.35
CA LYS A 82 -10.93 2.71 -1.77
C LYS A 82 -10.26 4.08 -2.02
N GLN A 83 -10.49 5.05 -1.14
CA GLN A 83 -9.87 6.39 -1.25
C GLN A 83 -8.35 6.32 -1.09
N LEU A 84 -7.85 5.64 -0.06
CA LEU A 84 -6.42 5.48 0.16
C LEU A 84 -5.77 4.63 -0.93
N MET A 85 -6.47 3.64 -1.48
CA MET A 85 -5.98 2.83 -2.60
C MET A 85 -5.77 3.67 -3.86
N GLU A 86 -6.70 4.59 -4.17
CA GLU A 86 -6.53 5.56 -5.25
C GLU A 86 -5.27 6.41 -5.01
N THR A 87 -5.11 6.98 -3.82
CA THR A 87 -3.92 7.77 -3.45
C THR A 87 -2.62 6.99 -3.60
N CYS A 88 -2.59 5.75 -3.11
CA CYS A 88 -1.44 4.87 -3.25
C CYS A 88 -1.11 4.56 -4.71
N TYR A 89 -2.11 4.44 -5.59
CA TYR A 89 -1.87 4.31 -7.03
C TYR A 89 -1.39 5.63 -7.66
N GLN A 90 -1.94 6.77 -7.23
CA GLN A 90 -1.48 8.11 -7.64
C GLN A 90 -0.01 8.35 -7.28
N MET A 91 0.47 7.81 -6.15
CA MET A 91 1.89 7.85 -5.78
C MET A 91 2.80 7.15 -6.81
N TYR A 92 2.28 6.20 -7.61
CA TYR A 92 3.00 5.58 -8.72
C TYR A 92 2.86 6.40 -10.00
N ILE A 93 1.64 6.66 -10.45
CA ILE A 93 1.41 7.22 -11.80
C ILE A 93 1.77 8.70 -11.95
N GLN A 94 1.92 9.43 -10.84
CA GLN A 94 2.44 10.79 -10.87
C GLN A 94 3.98 10.85 -10.97
N MET A 95 4.66 9.71 -10.91
CA MET A 95 6.11 9.61 -11.12
C MET A 95 6.42 9.29 -12.58
N GLU A 96 7.52 9.82 -13.10
CA GLU A 96 7.91 9.66 -14.51
C GLU A 96 8.22 8.20 -14.88
N THR A 97 8.71 7.40 -13.92
CA THR A 97 8.88 5.94 -14.09
C THR A 97 7.61 5.14 -13.83
N GLY A 98 6.54 5.75 -13.32
CA GLY A 98 5.35 5.03 -12.88
C GLY A 98 5.59 4.10 -11.68
N LEU A 99 6.63 4.37 -10.87
CA LEU A 99 6.97 3.66 -9.63
C LEU A 99 6.97 4.66 -8.46
N SER A 100 6.33 4.29 -7.35
CA SER A 100 6.28 5.16 -6.17
C SER A 100 7.65 5.26 -5.49
N PRO A 101 8.03 6.44 -4.97
CA PRO A 101 9.18 6.59 -4.10
C PRO A 101 8.93 6.00 -2.71
N GLU A 102 9.97 5.95 -1.88
CA GLU A 102 9.88 5.56 -0.47
C GLU A 102 9.00 6.49 0.37
N ILE A 103 9.04 7.80 0.10
CA ILE A 103 8.36 8.83 0.89
C ILE A 103 7.85 9.93 -0.04
N VAL A 104 6.57 10.29 0.13
CA VAL A 104 5.94 11.45 -0.53
C VAL A 104 5.60 12.53 0.48
N HIS A 105 5.59 13.79 0.05
CA HIS A 105 4.95 14.88 0.77
C HIS A 105 3.79 15.39 -0.07
N PHE A 106 2.60 15.47 0.53
CA PHE A 106 1.43 15.99 -0.16
C PHE A 106 1.34 17.51 -0.02
N ASN A 107 1.05 18.17 -1.13
CA ASN A 107 0.66 19.57 -1.14
C ASN A 107 -0.80 19.68 -0.66
N MET A 108 -1.04 20.54 0.32
CA MET A 108 -2.39 20.80 0.85
C MET A 108 -2.88 22.23 0.55
N HIS A 109 -2.01 23.07 -0.01
CA HIS A 109 -2.32 24.47 -0.27
C HIS A 109 -3.16 24.62 -1.55
N GLU A 110 -4.22 25.41 -1.47
CA GLU A 110 -5.02 25.78 -2.64
C GLU A 110 -4.14 26.47 -3.70
N GLY A 111 -4.30 26.05 -4.96
CA GLY A 111 -3.49 26.54 -6.08
C GLY A 111 -2.19 25.75 -6.34
N SER A 112 -1.95 24.67 -5.58
CA SER A 112 -0.86 23.74 -5.88
C SER A 112 -1.06 23.10 -7.26
N ILE A 113 0.03 22.99 -8.03
CA ILE A 113 -0.01 22.45 -9.40
C ILE A 113 0.09 20.92 -9.45
N ARG A 114 0.51 20.29 -8.35
CA ARG A 114 0.71 18.83 -8.22
C ARG A 114 0.43 18.40 -6.79
N ASP A 115 -0.16 17.22 -6.62
CA ASP A 115 -0.45 16.67 -5.29
C ASP A 115 0.81 16.30 -4.52
N ILE A 116 1.86 15.85 -5.21
CA ILE A 116 3.04 15.26 -4.58
C ILE A 116 4.31 16.08 -4.86
N ASP A 117 4.95 16.52 -3.78
CA ASP A 117 6.35 16.91 -3.78
C ASP A 117 7.22 15.79 -3.20
N LEU A 118 8.38 15.56 -3.83
CA LEU A 118 9.26 14.47 -3.44
C LEU A 118 10.34 14.94 -2.48
N ALA A 119 10.40 14.29 -1.32
CA ALA A 119 11.52 14.36 -0.41
C ALA A 119 12.51 13.21 -0.67
N ASP A 120 12.01 11.99 -0.87
CA ASP A 120 12.80 10.80 -1.17
C ASP A 120 12.40 10.23 -2.53
N ARG A 121 13.35 9.76 -3.34
CA ARG A 121 13.11 9.36 -4.75
C ARG A 121 13.44 7.90 -5.04
N HIS A 122 13.93 7.17 -4.05
CA HIS A 122 14.30 5.78 -4.27
C HIS A 122 13.07 4.87 -4.24
N ASN A 123 13.12 3.78 -5.00
CA ASN A 123 12.14 2.70 -4.94
C ASN A 123 12.89 1.40 -4.63
N LEU A 124 12.44 0.69 -3.59
CA LEU A 124 13.08 -0.55 -3.15
C LEU A 124 12.35 -1.82 -3.61
N LEU A 125 11.48 -1.70 -4.62
CA LEU A 125 10.64 -2.79 -5.13
C LEU A 125 9.57 -3.27 -4.12
N ARG A 126 9.13 -2.35 -3.27
CA ARG A 126 8.24 -2.59 -2.13
C ARG A 126 6.83 -3.09 -2.51
N PRO A 127 6.19 -3.91 -1.66
CA PRO A 127 4.96 -4.62 -2.00
C PRO A 127 3.66 -3.90 -1.64
N GLU A 128 3.66 -2.91 -0.74
CA GLU A 128 2.46 -2.49 0.01
C GLU A 128 1.28 -2.08 -0.88
N THR A 129 1.56 -1.40 -2.00
CA THR A 129 0.50 -1.05 -2.95
C THR A 129 -0.09 -2.28 -3.64
N VAL A 130 0.73 -3.23 -4.11
CA VAL A 130 0.22 -4.43 -4.80
C VAL A 130 -0.41 -5.42 -3.81
N GLU A 131 0.03 -5.42 -2.56
CA GLU A 131 -0.65 -6.07 -1.44
C GLU A 131 -2.08 -5.56 -1.28
N SER A 132 -2.25 -4.24 -1.16
CA SER A 132 -3.58 -3.63 -1.02
C SER A 132 -4.45 -3.84 -2.26
N LEU A 133 -3.89 -3.77 -3.47
CA LEU A 133 -4.62 -4.07 -4.70
C LEU A 133 -5.19 -5.49 -4.69
N PHE A 134 -4.42 -6.47 -4.21
CA PHE A 134 -4.87 -7.86 -4.07
C PHE A 134 -6.12 -7.97 -3.17
N TYR A 135 -6.09 -7.38 -1.97
CA TYR A 135 -7.24 -7.40 -1.07
C TYR A 135 -8.46 -6.68 -1.68
N LEU A 136 -8.27 -5.48 -2.20
CA LEU A 136 -9.33 -4.69 -2.82
C LEU A 136 -9.96 -5.43 -3.99
N TYR A 137 -9.16 -6.05 -4.87
CA TYR A 137 -9.68 -6.88 -5.95
C TYR A 137 -10.45 -8.10 -5.40
N ARG A 138 -9.92 -8.81 -4.40
CA ARG A 138 -10.56 -10.01 -3.84
C ARG A 138 -11.96 -9.70 -3.29
N PHE A 139 -12.14 -8.58 -2.61
CA PHE A 139 -13.41 -8.21 -1.99
C PHE A 139 -14.38 -7.46 -2.90
N THR A 140 -13.88 -6.64 -3.83
CA THR A 140 -14.75 -5.81 -4.68
C THR A 140 -14.99 -6.39 -6.06
N LYS A 141 -14.10 -7.26 -6.55
CA LYS A 141 -14.03 -7.75 -7.94
C LYS A 141 -13.90 -6.64 -9.00
N ASP A 142 -13.50 -5.44 -8.61
CA ASP A 142 -13.26 -4.34 -9.54
C ASP A 142 -11.94 -4.55 -10.28
N HIS A 143 -12.03 -4.86 -11.57
CA HIS A 143 -10.88 -5.18 -12.42
C HIS A 143 -9.89 -4.02 -12.58
N LYS A 144 -10.26 -2.78 -12.26
CA LYS A 144 -9.31 -1.66 -12.27
C LYS A 144 -8.10 -1.93 -11.38
N TYR A 145 -8.27 -2.68 -10.28
CA TYR A 145 -7.18 -2.99 -9.36
C TYR A 145 -6.16 -3.95 -10.00
N GLN A 146 -6.62 -4.86 -10.86
CA GLN A 146 -5.73 -5.68 -11.68
C GLN A 146 -5.02 -4.82 -12.74
N ASP A 147 -5.73 -3.93 -13.42
CA ASP A 147 -5.12 -3.03 -14.42
C ASP A 147 -4.02 -2.16 -13.80
N TRP A 148 -4.26 -1.63 -12.60
CA TRP A 148 -3.28 -0.86 -11.83
C TRP A 148 -2.06 -1.71 -11.44
N GLY A 149 -2.29 -2.92 -10.93
CA GLY A 149 -1.21 -3.86 -10.61
C GLY A 149 -0.39 -4.24 -11.85
N TRP A 150 -1.05 -4.41 -13.00
CA TRP A 150 -0.39 -4.73 -14.26
C TRP A 150 0.49 -3.57 -14.73
N ASN A 151 0.01 -2.33 -14.64
CA ASN A 151 0.80 -1.13 -14.93
C ASN A 151 2.07 -1.07 -14.07
N ILE A 152 1.93 -1.28 -12.76
CA ILE A 152 3.07 -1.32 -11.83
C ILE A 152 4.09 -2.40 -12.22
N LEU A 153 3.64 -3.61 -12.52
CA LEU A 153 4.52 -4.71 -12.96
C LEU A 153 5.26 -4.38 -14.25
N GLN A 154 4.58 -3.75 -15.21
CA GLN A 154 5.19 -3.31 -16.47
C GLN A 154 6.29 -2.28 -16.22
N ASN A 155 6.09 -1.35 -15.29
CA ASN A 155 7.10 -0.36 -14.92
C ASN A 155 8.29 -0.98 -14.15
N PHE A 156 8.06 -1.96 -13.27
CA PHE A 156 9.16 -2.74 -12.69
C PHE A 156 9.98 -3.43 -13.79
N ASN A 157 9.32 -4.11 -14.72
CA ASN A 157 9.99 -4.79 -15.84
C ASN A 157 10.77 -3.83 -16.74
N LYS A 158 10.28 -2.60 -16.93
CA LYS A 158 10.93 -1.58 -17.77
C LYS A 158 12.13 -0.93 -17.08
N TYR A 159 12.00 -0.56 -15.81
CA TYR A 159 12.93 0.36 -15.15
C TYR A 159 13.86 -0.29 -14.13
N THR A 160 13.59 -1.53 -13.70
CA THR A 160 14.35 -2.18 -12.62
C THR A 160 14.94 -3.53 -13.01
N LYS A 161 14.65 -4.06 -14.21
CA LYS A 161 15.18 -5.34 -14.69
C LYS A 161 16.67 -5.27 -15.02
N VAL A 162 17.43 -6.26 -14.55
CA VAL A 162 18.86 -6.42 -14.86
C VAL A 162 19.02 -7.43 -16.01
N SER A 163 19.83 -7.10 -17.02
CA SER A 163 19.96 -7.89 -18.26
C SER A 163 20.52 -9.30 -18.04
N SER A 164 21.41 -9.49 -17.05
CA SER A 164 21.95 -10.78 -16.67
C SER A 164 21.01 -11.63 -15.80
N GLY A 165 19.88 -11.06 -15.35
CA GLY A 165 18.92 -11.69 -14.46
C GLY A 165 18.72 -10.91 -13.17
N GLY A 166 17.49 -10.98 -12.64
CA GLY A 166 17.08 -10.26 -11.43
C GLY A 166 16.51 -8.86 -11.71
N TYR A 167 16.16 -8.19 -10.61
CA TYR A 167 15.65 -6.83 -10.55
C TYR A 167 16.45 -6.06 -9.50
N THR A 168 16.46 -4.73 -9.55
CA THR A 168 17.21 -3.91 -8.60
C THR A 168 16.39 -2.74 -8.10
N SER A 169 16.53 -2.42 -6.82
CA SER A 169 16.13 -1.12 -6.29
C SER A 169 16.79 0.02 -7.09
N ILE A 170 16.12 1.15 -7.20
CA ILE A 170 16.56 2.33 -7.97
C ILE A 170 16.59 3.57 -7.08
N ASN A 171 17.49 4.52 -7.34
CA ASN A 171 17.62 5.73 -6.55
C ASN A 171 16.72 6.88 -7.02
N ASN A 172 16.21 6.83 -8.27
CA ASN A 172 15.45 7.94 -8.83
C ASN A 172 14.26 7.47 -9.68
N VAL A 173 13.06 7.56 -9.11
CA VAL A 173 11.80 7.30 -9.82
C VAL A 173 11.36 8.42 -10.76
N ARG A 174 12.04 9.58 -10.76
CA ARG A 174 11.73 10.73 -11.63
C ARG A 174 12.51 10.80 -12.93
N ASP A 175 13.53 9.96 -13.08
CA ASP A 175 14.40 9.99 -14.26
C ASP A 175 14.27 8.65 -15.00
N PRO A 176 13.35 8.57 -15.98
CA PRO A 176 13.15 7.35 -16.75
C PRO A 176 14.33 7.04 -17.68
N ASP A 177 15.19 8.01 -17.97
CA ASP A 177 16.38 7.82 -18.79
C ASP A 177 17.57 7.29 -17.96
N TYR A 178 17.63 7.65 -16.67
CA TYR A 178 18.63 7.15 -15.73
C TYR A 178 18.10 6.98 -14.30
N THR A 179 17.64 5.76 -13.99
CA THR A 179 17.04 5.42 -12.68
C THR A 179 18.06 5.26 -11.54
N SER A 180 19.35 5.21 -11.86
CA SER A 180 20.47 5.01 -10.92
C SER A 180 20.28 3.74 -10.04
N PRO A 181 20.52 2.54 -10.61
CA PRO A 181 20.40 1.25 -9.92
C PRO A 181 21.23 1.17 -8.62
N ARG A 182 20.70 0.48 -7.61
CA ARG A 182 21.33 0.28 -6.29
C ARG A 182 22.06 -1.06 -6.12
N ASP A 183 22.02 -1.92 -7.13
CA ASP A 183 22.60 -3.28 -7.10
C ASP A 183 22.11 -4.12 -5.90
N LYS A 184 20.80 -4.08 -5.66
CA LYS A 184 20.17 -4.85 -4.58
C LYS A 184 18.77 -5.28 -4.98
N MET A 185 18.50 -6.58 -4.88
CA MET A 185 17.16 -7.15 -4.95
C MET A 185 16.77 -7.58 -3.55
N GLU A 186 15.86 -6.84 -2.93
CA GLU A 186 15.36 -7.20 -1.59
C GLU A 186 14.55 -8.49 -1.65
N SER A 187 14.61 -9.31 -0.59
CA SER A 187 13.93 -10.61 -0.54
C SER A 187 12.42 -10.49 -0.76
N PHE A 188 11.82 -9.42 -0.25
CA PHE A 188 10.39 -9.16 -0.37
C PHE A 188 9.92 -8.90 -1.80
N PHE A 189 10.81 -8.57 -2.75
CA PHE A 189 10.37 -8.47 -4.15
C PHE A 189 9.82 -9.81 -4.65
N LEU A 190 10.50 -10.91 -4.31
CA LEU A 190 10.06 -12.25 -4.64
C LEU A 190 9.05 -12.78 -3.62
N GLY A 191 9.29 -12.51 -2.33
CA GLY A 191 8.46 -12.98 -1.23
C GLY A 191 7.06 -12.37 -1.23
N GLU A 192 6.92 -11.11 -1.59
CA GLU A 192 5.69 -10.33 -1.41
C GLU A 192 5.23 -9.74 -2.73
N THR A 193 6.01 -8.85 -3.36
CA THR A 193 5.57 -8.07 -4.52
C THR A 193 5.09 -8.98 -5.66
N LEU A 194 5.89 -9.97 -6.06
CA LEU A 194 5.49 -10.92 -7.10
C LEU A 194 4.40 -11.90 -6.65
N LYS A 195 4.34 -12.26 -5.35
CA LYS A 195 3.31 -13.15 -4.82
C LYS A 195 1.93 -12.47 -4.86
N TYR A 196 1.84 -11.24 -4.38
CA TYR A 196 0.59 -10.48 -4.43
C TYR A 196 0.16 -10.16 -5.86
N LEU A 197 1.08 -9.82 -6.76
CA LEU A 197 0.76 -9.66 -8.18
C LEU A 197 0.23 -10.96 -8.81
N TYR A 198 0.85 -12.10 -8.51
CA TYR A 198 0.37 -13.40 -8.99
C TYR A 198 -1.05 -13.71 -8.48
N LEU A 199 -1.30 -13.49 -7.19
CA LEU A 199 -2.63 -13.72 -6.58
C LEU A 199 -3.68 -12.71 -7.05
N LEU A 200 -3.29 -11.46 -7.30
CA LEU A 200 -4.13 -10.40 -7.86
C LEU A 200 -4.65 -10.79 -9.25
N PHE A 201 -3.82 -11.40 -10.08
CA PHE A 201 -4.18 -11.83 -11.44
C PHE A 201 -4.78 -13.24 -11.52
N SER A 202 -4.96 -13.92 -10.39
CA SER A 202 -5.59 -15.23 -10.37
C SER A 202 -7.08 -15.14 -10.70
N ASP A 203 -7.52 -15.90 -11.70
CA ASP A 203 -8.95 -16.12 -11.99
C ASP A 203 -9.63 -17.03 -10.94
N ASP A 204 -8.84 -17.73 -10.13
CA ASP A 204 -9.32 -18.61 -9.06
C ASP A 204 -9.37 -17.86 -7.72
N PRO A 205 -10.57 -17.51 -7.19
CA PRO A 205 -10.72 -16.87 -5.89
C PRO A 205 -10.52 -17.84 -4.71
N SER A 206 -10.46 -19.15 -4.95
CA SER A 206 -10.17 -20.15 -3.91
C SER A 206 -8.68 -20.36 -3.69
N LEU A 207 -7.84 -19.96 -4.64
CA LEU A 207 -6.39 -19.95 -4.48
C LEU A 207 -6.00 -19.02 -3.32
N ILE A 208 -5.56 -19.60 -2.21
CA ILE A 208 -5.31 -18.92 -0.93
C ILE A 208 -6.52 -18.06 -0.53
N SER A 209 -7.61 -18.74 -0.17
CA SER A 209 -8.85 -18.07 0.27
C SER A 209 -8.58 -17.20 1.50
N LEU A 210 -9.12 -15.98 1.50
CA LEU A 210 -9.04 -15.05 2.64
C LEU A 210 -9.98 -15.44 3.80
N ASP A 211 -10.85 -16.44 3.58
CA ASP A 211 -11.65 -17.06 4.65
C ASP A 211 -10.89 -18.20 5.37
N GLU A 212 -9.80 -18.68 4.78
CA GLU A 212 -9.03 -19.84 5.29
C GLU A 212 -7.61 -19.46 5.71
N TYR A 213 -7.05 -18.40 5.14
CA TYR A 213 -5.68 -17.97 5.38
C TYR A 213 -5.61 -16.48 5.71
N VAL A 214 -4.68 -16.14 6.59
CA VAL A 214 -4.23 -14.78 6.86
C VAL A 214 -2.75 -14.67 6.50
N PHE A 215 -2.37 -13.62 5.78
CA PHE A 215 -0.96 -13.37 5.45
C PHE A 215 -0.29 -12.64 6.61
N ASN A 216 0.88 -13.10 7.06
CA ASN A 216 1.73 -12.25 7.91
C ASN A 216 2.22 -11.01 7.13
N THR A 217 2.91 -10.08 7.80
CA THR A 217 3.41 -8.83 7.20
C THR A 217 4.43 -9.04 6.06
N GLU A 218 4.94 -10.26 5.86
CA GLU A 218 5.90 -10.64 4.80
C GLU A 218 5.26 -11.59 3.76
N ALA A 219 3.93 -11.47 3.58
CA ALA A 219 3.10 -12.22 2.66
C ALA A 219 3.19 -13.75 2.78
N HIS A 220 3.52 -14.30 3.96
CA HIS A 220 3.44 -15.74 4.21
C HIS A 220 2.04 -16.11 4.72
N PRO A 221 1.26 -16.92 3.97
CA PRO A 221 -0.07 -17.32 4.40
C PRO A 221 0.03 -18.31 5.55
N LEU A 222 -0.72 -18.05 6.61
CA LEU A 222 -0.92 -18.89 7.78
C LEU A 222 -2.39 -19.30 7.84
N PRO A 223 -2.71 -20.56 8.19
CA PRO A 223 -4.10 -20.98 8.29
C PRO A 223 -4.80 -20.26 9.44
N ILE A 224 -6.02 -19.78 9.20
CA ILE A 224 -6.91 -19.27 10.25
C ILE A 224 -7.31 -20.45 11.14
N TRP A 225 -7.21 -20.28 12.46
CA TRP A 225 -7.66 -21.31 13.37
C TRP A 225 -9.19 -21.39 13.37
N PRO A 226 -9.77 -22.59 13.21
CA PRO A 226 -11.20 -22.74 13.32
C PRO A 226 -11.64 -22.32 14.72
N SER A 227 -12.67 -21.47 14.80
CA SER A 227 -13.32 -21.14 16.05
C SER A 227 -13.80 -22.44 16.70
N THR A 228 -13.24 -22.78 17.87
CA THR A 228 -13.75 -23.89 18.67
C THR A 228 -15.17 -23.54 19.09
N ALA A 229 -16.14 -24.29 18.56
CA ALA A 229 -17.54 -24.23 18.97
C ALA A 229 -17.73 -24.65 20.44
#